data_AF-F7S9K3-F1
#
_entry.id   AF-F7S9K3-F1
#
_cell.length_a   1.000
_cell.length_b   1.000
_cell.length_c   1.000
_cell.angle_alpha   90.00
_cell.angle_beta   90.00
_cell.angle_gamma   90.00
#
_symmetry.space_group_name_H-M   'P 1'
#
loop_
_entity.id
_entity.type
_entity.pdbx_description
1 polymer ?
#
loop_
_entity_poly.entity_id
_entity_poly.type
_entity_poly.pdbx_seq_one_letter_code
_entity_poly.pdbx_strand_id
1 'polypeptide(L)' 'RLLLIGVGGVATPEQALAKFRAGASLVQVYTAFVYQGPSLLPRLAAGLSALLDQYGAATLAELVGRDADRLAEIAP' A
#
# COMPACT_ATOMS: atom_id res chain seq x y z
N ARG A 1 16.89 -10.04 3.36
CA ARG A 1 15.59 -9.32 3.30
C ARG A 1 15.89 -7.84 3.17
N LEU A 2 15.46 -7.20 2.08
CA LEU A 2 15.61 -5.75 1.88
C LEU A 2 14.30 -5.05 2.25
N LEU A 3 14.40 -3.85 2.81
CA LEU A 3 13.25 -2.97 3.03
C LEU A 3 12.92 -2.25 1.73
N LEU A 4 11.66 -2.33 1.31
CA LEU A 4 11.17 -1.67 0.11
C LEU A 4 10.23 -0.53 0.48
N ILE A 5 10.40 0.63 -0.15
CA ILE A 5 9.49 1.77 -0.04
C ILE A 5 8.75 1.91 -1.37
N GLY A 6 7.43 1.69 -1.34
CA GLY A 6 6.56 1.80 -2.50
C GLY A 6 6.22 3.26 -2.79
N VAL A 7 6.58 3.73 -3.98
CA VAL A 7 6.31 5.11 -4.42
C VAL A 7 5.52 5.13 -5.72
N GLY A 8 4.93 6.30 -6.03
CA GLY A 8 4.21 6.57 -7.28
C GLY A 8 2.76 6.07 -7.28
N GLY A 9 1.84 6.99 -7.54
CA GLY A 9 0.41 6.66 -7.75
C GLY A 9 -0.34 6.20 -6.50
N VAL A 10 0.02 6.71 -5.31
CA VAL A 10 -0.68 6.38 -4.05
C VAL A 10 -1.59 7.53 -3.65
N ALA A 11 -2.88 7.38 -3.94
CA ALA A 11 -3.93 8.35 -3.64
C ALA A 11 -5.16 7.73 -2.95
N THR A 12 -5.29 6.40 -2.97
CA THR A 12 -6.35 5.65 -2.29
C THR A 12 -5.77 4.53 -1.41
N PRO A 13 -6.55 4.04 -0.43
CA PRO A 13 -6.14 2.90 0.41
C PRO A 13 -5.81 1.64 -0.38
N GLU A 14 -6.56 1.36 -1.45
CA GLU A 14 -6.37 0.18 -2.31
C GLU A 14 -5.06 0.28 -3.10
N GLN A 15 -4.71 1.48 -3.57
CA GLN A 15 -3.43 1.72 -4.24
C GLN A 15 -2.26 1.57 -3.28
N ALA A 16 -2.40 2.04 -2.03
CA ALA A 16 -1.41 1.80 -0.98
C ALA A 16 -1.27 0.30 -0.68
N LEU A 17 -2.40 -0.41 -0.47
CA LEU A 17 -2.41 -1.85 -0.19
C LEU A 17 -1.78 -2.66 -1.33
N ALA A 18 -2.03 -2.30 -2.58
CA ALA A 18 -1.41 -2.94 -3.73
C ALA A 18 0.12 -2.86 -3.68
N LYS A 19 0.69 -1.73 -3.25
CA LYS A 19 2.15 -1.60 -3.06
C LYS A 19 2.65 -2.53 -1.94
N PHE A 20 1.94 -2.60 -0.82
CA PHE A 20 2.28 -3.53 0.26
C PHE A 20 2.22 -4.99 -0.21
N ARG A 21 1.13 -5.40 -0.87
CA ARG A 21 0.99 -6.76 -1.44
C ARG A 21 2.04 -7.10 -2.49
N ALA A 22 2.52 -6.10 -3.23
CA ALA A 22 3.65 -6.27 -4.15
C ALA A 22 5.01 -6.44 -3.45
N GLY A 23 5.13 -6.11 -2.16
CA GLY A 23 6.33 -6.31 -1.36
C GLY A 23 6.86 -5.06 -0.64
N ALA A 24 6.24 -3.89 -0.83
CA ALA A 24 6.61 -2.70 -0.10
C ALA A 24 6.40 -2.89 1.41
N SER A 25 7.34 -2.41 2.23
CA SER A 25 7.21 -2.36 3.69
C SER A 25 6.70 -1.00 4.17
N LEU A 26 6.86 0.04 3.34
CA LEU A 26 6.36 1.40 3.57
C LEU A 26 5.86 1.97 2.25
N VAL A 27 5.02 3.00 2.29
CA VAL A 27 4.62 3.77 1.10
C VAL A 27 4.88 5.25 1.30
N GLN A 28 5.20 5.97 0.23
CA GLN A 28 5.31 7.43 0.22
C GLN A 28 4.28 8.05 -0.72
N VAL A 29 3.77 9.20 -0.31
CA VAL A 29 2.83 10.00 -1.08
C VAL A 29 3.43 11.39 -1.29
N TYR A 30 3.30 11.91 -2.52
CA TYR A 30 3.68 13.30 -2.79
C TYR A 30 2.67 14.00 -3.67
N THR A 31 2.56 13.63 -4.95
CA THR A 31 1.62 14.27 -5.90
C THR A 31 0.19 14.29 -5.36
N ALA A 32 -0.29 13.16 -4.81
CA ALA A 32 -1.62 13.09 -4.21
C ALA A 32 -1.77 14.01 -2.99
N PHE A 33 -0.73 14.17 -2.17
CA PHE A 33 -0.75 15.05 -1.01
C PHE A 33 -0.84 16.52 -1.43
N VAL A 34 -0.12 16.91 -2.49
CA VAL A 34 -0.20 18.27 -3.07
C VAL A 34 -1.64 18.59 -3.52
N TYR A 35 -2.31 17.66 -4.21
CA TYR A 35 -3.65 17.91 -4.75
C TYR A 35 -4.80 17.69 -3.76
N GLN A 36 -4.67 16.74 -2.84
CA GLN A 36 -5.76 16.36 -1.93
C GLN A 36 -5.58 16.89 -0.50
N GLY A 37 -4.43 17.51 -0.23
CA GLY A 37 -4.11 18.15 1.04
C GLY A 37 -3.89 17.18 2.21
N PRO A 38 -3.72 17.73 3.43
CA PRO A 38 -3.35 16.96 4.62
C PRO A 38 -4.33 15.86 5.01
N SER A 39 -5.61 16.00 4.65
CA SER A 39 -6.65 15.01 4.94
C SER A 39 -6.46 13.69 4.18
N LEU A 40 -5.58 13.64 3.18
CA LEU A 40 -5.20 12.40 2.50
C LEU A 40 -4.64 11.36 3.49
N LEU A 41 -3.74 11.77 4.37
CA LEU A 41 -3.03 10.84 5.26
C LEU A 41 -3.98 10.08 6.21
N PRO A 42 -4.87 10.74 6.99
CA PRO A 42 -5.81 10.02 7.84
C PRO A 42 -6.82 9.19 7.03
N ARG A 43 -7.22 9.63 5.82
CA ARG A 43 -8.08 8.81 4.94
C ARG A 43 -7.40 7.53 4.48
N LEU A 44 -6.11 7.61 4.10
CA LEU A 44 -5.33 6.43 3.73
C LEU A 44 -5.19 5.48 4.92
N ALA A 45 -4.87 5.99 6.11
CA ALA A 45 -4.74 5.16 7.31
C ALA A 45 -6.06 4.46 7.68
N ALA A 46 -7.17 5.21 7.72
CA ALA A 46 -8.49 4.65 8.02
C ALA A 46 -8.93 3.61 6.99
N GLY A 47 -8.74 3.90 5.71
CA GLY A 47 -9.09 2.96 4.65
C GLY A 47 -8.21 1.71 4.65
N LEU A 48 -6.92 1.84 4.96
CA LEU A 48 -6.04 0.68 5.14
C LEU A 48 -6.50 -0.18 6.31
N SER A 49 -6.91 0.41 7.43
CA SER A 49 -7.48 -0.32 8.56
C SER A 49 -8.73 -1.11 8.15
N ALA A 50 -9.66 -0.47 7.43
CA ALA A 50 -10.87 -1.12 6.94
C ALA A 50 -10.55 -2.27 5.96
N LEU A 51 -9.51 -2.12 5.13
CA LEU A 51 -9.05 -3.19 4.27
C LEU A 51 -8.43 -4.35 5.07
N LEU A 52 -7.66 -4.08 6.13
CA LEU A 52 -7.14 -5.14 7.00
C LEU A 52 -8.27 -5.98 7.58
N ASP A 53 -9.34 -5.34 8.06
CA ASP A 53 -10.53 -6.03 8.57
C ASP A 53 -11.17 -6.92 7.50
N GLN A 54 -11.29 -6.43 6.25
CA GLN A 54 -11.84 -7.20 5.13
C GLN A 54 -10.99 -8.42 4.75
N TYR A 55 -9.66 -8.31 4.86
CA TYR A 55 -8.73 -9.41 4.60
C TYR A 55 -8.55 -10.34 5.82
N GLY A 56 -9.16 -10.01 6.97
CA GLY A 56 -8.97 -10.74 8.22
C GLY A 56 -7.53 -10.70 8.75
N ALA A 57 -6.78 -9.65 8.42
CA ALA A 57 -5.37 -9.50 8.79
C ALA A 57 -5.24 -8.59 10.02
N ALA A 58 -4.45 -9.01 11.01
CA ALA A 58 -4.24 -8.18 12.21
C ALA A 58 -3.26 -7.02 11.94
N THR A 59 -2.35 -7.21 10.98
CA THR A 59 -1.34 -6.22 10.63
C THR A 59 -1.10 -6.15 9.12
N LEU A 60 -0.62 -5.00 8.65
CA LEU A 60 -0.15 -4.84 7.26
C LEU A 60 0.96 -5.84 6.89
N ALA A 61 1.81 -6.23 7.85
CA ALA A 61 2.94 -7.13 7.63
C ALA A 61 2.50 -8.50 7.11
N GLU A 62 1.29 -8.96 7.47
CA GLU A 62 0.71 -10.22 6.98
C GLU A 62 0.33 -10.18 5.51
N LEU A 63 0.12 -8.99 4.96
CA LEU A 63 -0.25 -8.77 3.57
C LEU A 63 0.94 -8.38 2.68
N VAL A 64 2.10 -8.06 3.27
CA VAL A 64 3.29 -7.67 2.51
C VAL A 64 3.78 -8.82 1.63
N GLY A 65 3.93 -8.55 0.33
CA GLY A 65 4.52 -9.51 -0.62
C GLY A 65 3.61 -10.67 -1.03
N ARG A 66 2.32 -10.67 -0.64
CA ARG A 66 1.35 -11.73 -1.02
C ARG A 66 1.18 -11.92 -2.53
N ASP A 67 1.48 -10.89 -3.31
CA ASP A 67 1.37 -10.90 -4.77
C ASP A 67 2.74 -10.88 -5.47
N ALA A 68 3.85 -10.90 -4.72
CA ALA A 68 5.18 -10.69 -5.27
C ALA A 68 5.54 -11.71 -6.37
N ASP A 69 5.28 -13.00 -6.13
CA ASP A 69 5.59 -14.07 -7.08
C ASP A 69 4.77 -13.92 -8.38
N ARG A 70 3.44 -13.73 -8.23
CA ARG A 70 2.53 -13.48 -9.36
C ARG A 70 2.96 -12.25 -10.17
N LEU A 71 3.39 -11.19 -9.51
CA LEU A 71 3.82 -9.96 -10.18
C LEU A 71 5.16 -10.14 -10.90
N ALA A 72 6.06 -10.96 -10.37
CA ALA A 72 7.33 -11.27 -11.01
C ALA A 72 7.14 -12.08 -12.31
N GLU A 73 6.12 -12.93 -12.38
CA GLU A 73 5.79 -13.72 -13.58
C GLU A 73 5.25 -12.87 -14.74
N ILE A 74 4.60 -11.74 -14.43
CA ILE A 74 4.00 -10.84 -15.43
C ILE A 74 4.84 -9.59 -15.69
N ALA A 75 5.95 -9.41 -14.96
CA ALA A 75 6.87 -8.32 -15.18
C ALA A 75 7.64 -8.55 -16.50
N PRO A 76 7.79 -7.52 -17.35
CA PRO A 76 8.48 -7.62 -18.63
C PRO A 76 9.98 -7.88 -18.49
#